data_AF-A0A3M6XJS2-F1
#
_entry.id   AF-A0A3M6XJS2-F1
#
_cell.length_a   1.000
_cell.length_b   1.000
_cell.length_c   1.000
_cell.angle_alpha   90.00
_cell.angle_beta   90.00
_cell.angle_gamma   90.00
#
_symmetry.space_group_name_H-M   'P 1'
#
loop_
_entity.id
_entity.type
_entity.pdbx_description
1 polymer ?
#
loop_
_entity_poly.entity_id
_entity_poly.type
_entity_poly.pdbx_seq_one_letter_code
_entity_poly.pdbx_strand_id
1 'polypeptide(L)'
;MAIHPTVSFAPPEQPPAAAPPPSSIERVEAWTVSQAADVLAATSISSPTPAERPVRGTVDAIDIPLDESLQAEQPPRPKRENVHTVYKRREPIRRDSQRRREALLKGKEGSRQRRRWENDRLLSNPYAQPPLPSDWQVQPTYPRHAVPYFLAPLWDAEYARSSSERKKKMDEAKSPASKEEADAKKVTQELRAKLKKSRGAKGLLQDLEEEVRGFVTQWDEKQRQLEQEGLIDPD
;
A
#
# COMPACT_ATOMS: atom_id res chain seq x y z
N MET A 1 -31.89 -29.91 -70.76
CA MET A 1 -31.70 -28.71 -71.59
C MET A 1 -32.72 -27.67 -71.18
N ALA A 2 -32.29 -26.58 -70.55
CA ALA A 2 -32.98 -25.30 -70.56
C ALA A 2 -32.05 -24.27 -69.92
N ILE A 3 -31.46 -23.45 -70.77
CA ILE A 3 -30.65 -22.28 -70.46
C ILE A 3 -31.63 -21.18 -70.04
N HIS A 4 -31.34 -20.44 -68.98
CA HIS A 4 -31.92 -19.11 -68.79
C HIS A 4 -30.84 -18.15 -68.23
N PRO A 5 -30.82 -16.91 -68.73
CA PRO A 5 -29.66 -16.03 -68.66
C PRO A 5 -29.62 -15.18 -67.39
N THR A 6 -28.39 -14.80 -67.04
CA THR A 6 -28.01 -13.73 -66.12
C THR A 6 -28.75 -12.44 -66.44
N VAL A 7 -29.48 -11.90 -65.46
CA VAL A 7 -29.86 -10.49 -65.44
C VAL A 7 -29.13 -9.84 -64.28
N SER A 8 -28.11 -9.07 -64.66
CA SER A 8 -27.40 -8.13 -63.81
C SER A 8 -28.36 -7.02 -63.39
N PHE A 9 -28.47 -6.79 -62.09
CA PHE A 9 -29.05 -5.58 -61.54
C PHE A 9 -27.97 -4.89 -60.73
N ALA A 10 -27.36 -3.87 -61.33
CA ALA A 10 -26.46 -2.95 -60.65
C ALA A 10 -27.28 -1.75 -60.12
N PRO A 11 -27.26 -1.48 -58.80
CA PRO A 11 -27.53 -0.16 -58.25
C PRO A 11 -26.24 0.69 -58.23
N PRO A 12 -26.39 2.02 -58.15
CA PRO A 12 -25.51 2.99 -58.81
C PRO A 12 -24.16 3.21 -58.12
N GLU A 13 -23.17 3.63 -58.93
CA GLU A 13 -21.92 4.25 -58.47
C GLU A 13 -22.22 5.39 -57.48
N GLN A 14 -21.84 5.17 -56.22
CA GLN A 14 -21.48 6.27 -55.32
C GLN A 14 -19.99 6.60 -55.51
N PRO A 15 -19.60 7.87 -55.50
CA PRO A 15 -18.19 8.27 -55.60
C PRO A 15 -17.39 7.66 -54.44
N PRO A 16 -16.05 7.51 -54.56
CA PRO A 16 -15.24 6.97 -53.47
C PRO A 16 -15.35 7.89 -52.26
N ALA A 17 -16.20 7.53 -51.31
CA ALA A 17 -16.20 8.12 -50.01
C ALA A 17 -14.84 7.78 -49.38
N ALA A 18 -14.04 8.81 -49.16
CA ALA A 18 -12.80 8.72 -48.42
C ALA A 18 -13.06 7.91 -47.13
N ALA A 19 -12.30 6.84 -46.95
CA ALA A 19 -12.36 6.03 -45.74
C ALA A 19 -12.23 6.94 -44.52
N PRO A 20 -13.10 6.81 -43.50
CA PRO A 20 -12.93 7.54 -42.27
C PRO A 20 -11.55 7.18 -41.67
N PRO A 21 -10.84 8.13 -41.05
CA PRO A 21 -9.58 7.80 -40.39
C PRO A 21 -9.85 6.69 -39.36
N PRO A 22 -8.97 5.67 -39.26
CA PRO A 22 -9.21 4.52 -38.40
C PRO A 22 -9.50 5.02 -36.99
N SER A 23 -10.58 4.49 -36.42
CA SER A 23 -11.02 4.84 -35.09
C SER A 23 -9.89 4.51 -34.09
N SER A 24 -9.84 5.24 -32.98
CA SER A 24 -8.78 5.04 -31.97
C SER A 24 -8.69 3.59 -31.49
N ILE A 25 -9.80 2.85 -31.52
CA ILE A 25 -9.91 1.45 -31.11
C ILE A 25 -9.19 0.55 -32.11
N GLU A 26 -9.45 0.68 -33.42
CA GLU A 26 -8.77 -0.11 -34.46
C GLU A 26 -7.25 0.17 -34.51
N ARG A 27 -6.84 1.41 -34.20
CA ARG A 27 -5.42 1.78 -34.10
C ARG A 27 -4.74 1.14 -32.88
N VAL A 28 -5.47 1.02 -31.77
CA VAL A 28 -4.99 0.33 -30.56
C VAL A 28 -4.91 -1.17 -30.81
N GLU A 29 -5.89 -1.77 -31.48
CA GLU A 29 -5.86 -3.20 -31.82
C GLU A 29 -4.68 -3.55 -32.73
N ALA A 30 -4.42 -2.76 -33.78
CA ALA A 30 -3.26 -2.95 -34.65
C ALA A 30 -1.91 -2.80 -33.90
N TRP A 31 -1.80 -1.81 -33.00
CA TRP A 31 -0.59 -1.62 -32.21
C TRP A 31 -0.36 -2.76 -31.20
N THR A 32 -1.46 -3.26 -30.60
CA THR A 32 -1.39 -4.35 -29.61
C THR A 32 -1.06 -5.69 -30.26
N VAL A 33 -1.61 -5.97 -31.44
CA VAL A 33 -1.29 -7.20 -32.20
C VAL A 33 0.17 -7.23 -32.63
N SER A 34 0.73 -6.10 -33.10
CA SER A 34 2.16 -6.01 -33.43
C SER A 34 3.03 -6.25 -32.19
N GLN A 35 2.65 -5.68 -31.04
CA GLN A 35 3.42 -5.80 -29.81
C GLN A 35 3.33 -7.22 -29.23
N ALA A 36 2.18 -7.88 -29.32
CA ALA A 36 2.00 -9.27 -28.89
C ALA A 36 2.76 -10.26 -29.79
N ALA A 37 2.79 -10.02 -31.10
CA ALA A 37 3.57 -10.82 -32.05
C ALA A 37 5.08 -10.66 -31.79
N ASP A 38 5.57 -9.45 -31.54
CA ASP A 38 6.97 -9.20 -31.18
C ASP A 38 7.35 -9.88 -29.85
N VAL A 39 6.45 -9.85 -28.85
CA VAL A 39 6.70 -10.52 -27.56
C VAL A 39 6.71 -12.05 -27.70
N LEU A 40 5.80 -12.63 -28.48
CA LEU A 40 5.78 -14.08 -28.74
C LEU A 40 6.99 -14.55 -29.56
N ALA A 41 7.44 -13.73 -30.52
CA ALA A 41 8.68 -13.98 -31.26
C ALA A 41 9.90 -13.88 -30.33
N ALA A 42 9.93 -12.93 -29.40
CA ALA A 42 10.98 -12.77 -28.42
C ALA A 42 11.05 -13.89 -27.36
N THR A 43 9.96 -14.66 -27.18
CA THR A 43 9.87 -15.69 -26.13
C THR A 43 9.99 -17.13 -26.68
N SER A 44 10.20 -17.31 -27.99
CA SER A 44 10.44 -18.63 -28.58
C SER A 44 11.86 -19.12 -28.31
N ILE A 45 12.06 -19.76 -27.15
CA ILE A 45 13.33 -20.34 -26.71
C ILE A 45 13.44 -21.75 -27.28
N SER A 46 14.21 -21.93 -28.36
CA SER A 46 14.68 -23.25 -28.79
C SER A 46 16.03 -23.53 -28.12
N SER A 47 16.16 -24.66 -27.43
CA SER A 47 17.35 -25.03 -26.66
C SER A 47 18.49 -25.53 -27.56
N PRO A 48 19.70 -24.93 -27.54
CA PRO A 48 20.83 -25.48 -28.27
C PRO A 48 21.62 -26.51 -27.43
N THR A 49 21.83 -27.68 -28.02
CA THR A 49 22.78 -28.74 -27.64
C THR A 49 24.21 -28.18 -27.64
N PRO A 50 25.12 -28.60 -26.71
CA PRO A 50 26.42 -27.96 -26.57
C PRO A 50 27.44 -28.61 -27.50
N ALA A 51 27.47 -28.17 -28.75
CA ALA A 51 28.65 -28.36 -29.59
C ALA A 51 28.70 -27.21 -30.60
N GLU A 52 29.88 -26.61 -30.70
CA GLU A 52 30.27 -25.57 -31.66
C GLU A 52 29.89 -24.13 -31.29
N ARG A 53 30.95 -23.32 -31.10
CA ARG A 53 30.89 -21.88 -30.88
C ARG A 53 30.38 -21.17 -32.14
N PRO A 54 29.47 -20.20 -32.00
CA PRO A 54 29.39 -19.09 -32.93
C PRO A 54 29.76 -17.76 -32.25
N VAL A 55 30.48 -16.97 -33.05
CA VAL A 55 30.74 -15.55 -32.88
C VAL A 55 29.42 -14.77 -33.03
N ARG A 56 29.26 -13.70 -32.23
CA ARG A 56 28.18 -12.67 -32.23
C ARG A 56 26.80 -13.07 -31.66
N GLY A 57 26.44 -12.39 -30.57
CA GLY A 57 25.08 -12.25 -30.05
C GLY A 57 25.09 -11.22 -28.92
N THR A 58 24.64 -10.02 -29.22
CA THR A 58 24.47 -8.89 -28.29
C THR A 58 23.41 -9.25 -27.25
N VAL A 59 23.85 -9.76 -26.11
CA VAL A 59 23.17 -9.46 -24.87
C VAL A 59 23.49 -8.00 -24.59
N ASP A 60 22.54 -7.09 -24.79
CA ASP A 60 22.61 -5.78 -24.14
C ASP A 60 22.42 -6.05 -22.64
N ALA A 61 23.49 -6.54 -22.01
CA ALA A 61 23.70 -6.28 -20.60
C ALA A 61 23.66 -4.76 -20.49
N ILE A 62 22.57 -4.22 -19.94
CA ILE A 62 22.50 -2.82 -19.53
C ILE A 62 23.51 -2.69 -18.40
N ASP A 63 24.78 -2.59 -18.78
CA ASP A 63 25.88 -2.29 -17.89
C ASP A 63 25.81 -0.80 -17.69
N ILE A 64 25.08 -0.37 -16.65
CA ILE A 64 25.01 1.03 -16.27
C ILE A 64 26.41 1.37 -15.75
N PRO A 65 27.24 2.12 -16.51
CA PRO A 65 28.61 2.38 -16.07
C PRO A 65 28.53 3.11 -14.74
N LEU A 66 29.03 2.45 -13.69
CA LEU A 66 29.23 3.08 -12.40
C LEU A 66 30.17 4.27 -12.63
N ASP A 67 30.02 5.34 -11.86
CA ASP A 67 30.75 6.61 -12.10
C ASP A 67 32.30 6.46 -12.16
N GLU A 68 32.85 5.33 -11.70
CA GLU A 68 34.27 4.97 -11.72
C GLU A 68 34.83 4.64 -13.12
N SER A 69 34.04 3.99 -14.00
CA SER A 69 34.54 3.55 -15.32
C SER A 69 34.71 4.72 -16.30
N LEU A 70 33.96 5.82 -16.13
CA LEU A 70 34.07 7.02 -16.96
C LEU A 70 35.24 7.94 -16.59
N GLN A 71 35.85 7.76 -15.41
CA GLN A 71 37.07 8.48 -15.04
C GLN A 71 38.32 7.84 -15.69
N ALA A 72 38.29 6.54 -15.98
CA ALA A 72 39.40 5.81 -16.58
C ALA A 72 39.64 6.14 -18.06
N GLU A 73 38.60 6.59 -18.80
CA GLU A 73 38.69 6.86 -20.24
C GLU A 73 39.07 8.30 -20.63
N GLN A 74 39.34 9.21 -19.68
CA GLN A 74 39.82 10.54 -20.05
C GLN A 74 41.30 10.51 -20.46
N PRO A 75 41.66 10.90 -21.71
CA PRO A 75 43.07 11.08 -22.07
C PRO A 75 43.71 12.17 -21.20
N PRO A 76 45.02 12.06 -20.87
CA PRO A 76 45.69 13.02 -20.00
C PRO A 76 45.65 14.42 -20.64
N ARG A 77 44.87 15.33 -20.05
CA ARG A 77 44.85 16.74 -20.46
C ARG A 77 46.20 17.38 -20.12
N PRO A 78 46.74 18.27 -20.98
CA PRO A 78 48.02 18.92 -20.74
C PRO A 78 47.97 19.75 -19.44
N LYS A 79 49.01 19.59 -18.62
CA LYS A 79 49.20 20.29 -17.34
C LYS A 79 49.05 21.80 -17.56
N ARG A 80 47.96 22.38 -17.05
CA ARG A 80 47.84 23.83 -16.90
C ARG A 80 48.39 24.22 -15.53
N GLU A 81 49.08 25.34 -15.52
CA GLU A 81 49.92 25.92 -14.46
C GLU A 81 49.28 25.90 -13.07
N ASN A 82 50.16 25.88 -12.05
CA ASN A 82 49.82 25.81 -10.62
C ASN A 82 49.02 27.03 -10.16
N VAL A 83 47.70 27.00 -10.32
CA VAL A 83 46.78 27.95 -9.71
C VAL A 83 46.49 27.51 -8.26
N HIS A 84 46.64 28.45 -7.32
CA HIS A 84 46.49 28.35 -5.86
C HIS A 84 45.69 27.15 -5.33
N THR A 85 46.36 26.30 -4.54
CA THR A 85 45.86 25.06 -3.91
C THR A 85 44.91 25.26 -2.73
N VAL A 86 44.46 26.49 -2.46
CA VAL A 86 43.64 26.79 -1.27
C VAL A 86 42.21 26.25 -1.41
N TYR A 87 41.69 26.14 -2.64
CA TYR A 87 40.39 25.53 -2.91
C TYR A 87 40.49 24.51 -4.04
N LYS A 88 40.41 23.22 -3.71
CA LYS A 88 40.28 22.16 -4.71
C LYS A 88 39.01 22.40 -5.54
N ARG A 89 39.15 22.45 -6.87
CA ARG A 89 38.01 22.59 -7.79
C ARG A 89 37.09 21.38 -7.61
N ARG A 90 35.86 21.59 -7.17
CA ARG A 90 34.86 20.52 -7.06
C ARG A 90 34.59 19.95 -8.45
N GLU A 91 34.75 18.64 -8.60
CA GLU A 91 34.38 17.95 -9.83
C GLU A 91 32.89 18.18 -10.13
N PRO A 92 32.50 18.32 -11.41
CA PRO A 92 31.09 18.42 -11.78
C PRO A 92 30.33 17.16 -11.35
N ILE A 93 29.62 17.26 -10.22
CA ILE A 93 28.81 16.16 -9.71
C ILE A 93 27.60 15.99 -10.61
N ARG A 94 27.54 14.88 -11.34
CA ARG A 94 26.37 14.51 -12.12
C ARG A 94 25.15 14.36 -11.23
N ARG A 95 24.00 14.77 -11.77
CA ARG A 95 22.73 14.84 -11.04
C ARG A 95 22.33 13.50 -10.43
N ASP A 96 22.69 12.40 -11.09
CA ASP A 96 22.31 11.05 -10.73
C ASP A 96 23.50 10.20 -10.26
N SER A 97 24.61 10.86 -9.87
CA SER A 97 25.79 10.17 -9.34
C SER A 97 25.45 9.28 -8.16
N GLN A 98 26.13 8.14 -8.04
CA GLN A 98 25.95 7.22 -6.92
C GLN A 98 26.20 7.93 -5.60
N ARG A 99 27.20 8.81 -5.55
CA ARG A 99 27.51 9.63 -4.38
C ARG A 99 26.32 10.49 -3.94
N ARG A 100 25.52 11.02 -4.87
CA ARG A 100 24.29 11.75 -4.51
C ARG A 100 23.19 10.80 -4.06
N ARG A 101 22.97 9.67 -4.74
CA ARG A 101 21.98 8.66 -4.36
C ARG A 101 22.23 8.14 -2.94
N GLU A 102 23.49 7.81 -2.65
CA GLU A 102 23.93 7.43 -1.32
C GLU A 102 23.84 8.58 -0.32
N ALA A 103 24.21 9.81 -0.68
CA ALA A 103 24.03 10.95 0.21
C ALA A 103 22.57 11.29 0.50
N LEU A 104 21.63 10.97 -0.40
CA LEU A 104 20.19 11.11 -0.16
C LEU A 104 19.66 10.02 0.77
N LEU A 105 20.07 8.77 0.55
CA LEU A 105 19.65 7.63 1.38
C LEU A 105 20.32 7.62 2.76
N LYS A 106 21.64 7.74 2.80
CA LYS A 106 22.49 7.66 3.99
C LYS A 106 22.69 9.01 4.67
N GLY A 107 22.56 10.12 3.94
CA GLY A 107 23.02 11.42 4.42
C GLY A 107 24.51 11.66 4.18
N LYS A 108 24.96 12.92 4.30
CA LYS A 108 26.38 13.27 4.26
C LYS A 108 27.11 12.76 5.49
N GLU A 109 28.37 12.36 5.32
CA GLU A 109 29.24 11.95 6.43
C GLU A 109 29.33 13.03 7.51
N GLY A 110 29.26 12.63 8.78
CA GLY A 110 29.22 13.53 9.93
C GLY A 110 27.86 14.23 10.18
N SER A 111 26.88 14.13 9.27
CA SER A 111 25.53 14.64 9.49
C SER A 111 24.77 13.82 10.53
N ARG A 112 23.86 14.46 11.28
CA ARG A 112 22.89 13.76 12.15
C ARG A 112 22.07 12.74 11.37
N GLN A 113 21.69 13.04 10.12
CA GLN A 113 20.96 12.10 9.27
C GLN A 113 21.76 10.81 9.05
N ARG A 114 23.08 10.92 8.83
CA ARG A 114 23.95 9.77 8.65
C ARG A 114 24.18 8.99 9.93
N ARG A 115 24.36 9.67 11.07
CA ARG A 115 24.41 8.99 12.37
C ARG A 115 23.14 8.20 12.66
N ARG A 116 21.95 8.75 12.32
CA ARG A 116 20.67 8.03 12.44
C ARG A 116 20.63 6.82 11.51
N TRP A 117 20.97 7.02 10.23
CA TRP A 117 20.99 5.93 9.25
C TRP A 117 21.97 4.79 9.62
N GLU A 118 23.15 5.12 10.15
CA GLU A 118 24.15 4.16 10.62
C GLU A 118 23.66 3.40 11.87
N ASN A 119 22.96 4.10 12.77
CA ASN A 119 22.37 3.50 13.99
C ASN A 119 21.16 2.61 13.65
N ASP A 120 20.25 3.07 12.78
CA ASP A 120 19.08 2.31 12.32
C ASP A 120 19.49 0.98 11.65
N ARG A 121 20.64 0.96 10.97
CA ARG A 121 21.22 -0.23 10.35
C ARG A 121 22.18 -1.01 11.24
N LEU A 122 22.39 -0.54 12.47
CA LEU A 122 23.24 -1.18 13.48
C LEU A 122 24.67 -1.50 12.98
N LEU A 123 25.23 -0.68 12.08
CA LEU A 123 26.50 -0.99 11.38
C LEU A 123 27.71 -1.11 12.32
N SER A 124 27.69 -0.43 13.47
CA SER A 124 28.77 -0.46 14.46
C SER A 124 28.55 -1.46 15.59
N ASN A 125 27.43 -2.19 15.60
CA ASN A 125 27.12 -3.13 16.67
C ASN A 125 27.72 -4.51 16.34
N PRO A 126 28.67 -5.03 17.13
CA PRO A 126 29.29 -6.33 16.89
C PRO A 126 28.30 -7.50 17.01
N TYR A 127 27.17 -7.29 17.69
CA TYR A 127 26.12 -8.30 17.87
C TYR A 127 24.97 -8.14 16.87
N ALA A 128 25.10 -7.26 15.86
CA ALA A 128 24.10 -7.16 14.80
C ALA A 128 24.16 -8.41 13.92
N GLN A 129 23.16 -9.28 14.07
CA GLN A 129 22.97 -10.42 13.18
C GLN A 129 22.04 -10.00 12.03
N PRO A 130 22.44 -10.20 10.76
CA PRO A 130 21.51 -9.99 9.65
C PRO A 130 20.35 -10.98 9.77
N PRO A 131 19.14 -10.61 9.33
CA PRO A 131 18.01 -11.51 9.37
C PRO A 131 18.35 -12.79 8.59
N LEU A 132 18.16 -13.92 9.24
CA LEU A 132 18.37 -15.23 8.64
C LEU A 132 17.28 -15.48 7.61
N PRO A 133 17.52 -16.32 6.58
CA PRO A 133 16.46 -16.77 5.68
C PRO A 133 15.25 -17.37 6.40
N SER A 134 15.44 -17.93 7.60
CA SER A 134 14.37 -18.41 8.48
C SER A 134 13.42 -17.31 8.93
N ASP A 135 13.92 -16.08 9.12
CA ASP A 135 13.12 -14.95 9.62
C ASP A 135 12.13 -14.46 8.55
N TRP A 136 12.44 -14.74 7.28
CA TRP A 136 11.56 -14.49 6.14
C TRP A 136 10.56 -15.63 5.89
N GLN A 137 10.66 -16.75 6.62
CA GLN A 137 9.65 -17.79 6.53
C GLN A 137 8.35 -17.28 7.15
N VAL A 138 7.27 -17.35 6.39
CA VAL A 138 5.94 -16.99 6.87
C VAL A 138 5.53 -18.00 7.93
N GLN A 139 5.72 -17.65 9.21
CA GLN A 139 5.29 -18.42 10.36
C GLN A 139 4.09 -17.74 11.02
N PRO A 140 3.14 -18.50 11.58
CA PRO A 140 2.08 -17.95 12.41
C PRO A 140 2.64 -17.07 13.55
N THR A 141 2.05 -15.90 13.74
CA THR A 141 2.39 -14.99 14.85
C THR A 141 1.81 -15.45 16.19
N TYR A 142 0.93 -16.44 16.18
CA TYR A 142 0.30 -17.04 17.36
C TYR A 142 0.99 -18.36 17.74
N PRO A 143 0.96 -18.76 19.03
CA PRO A 143 1.55 -20.01 19.48
C PRO A 143 0.94 -21.21 18.75
N ARG A 144 1.80 -22.10 18.23
CA ARG A 144 1.39 -23.34 17.56
C ARG A 144 1.53 -24.51 18.53
N HIS A 145 0.43 -25.25 18.75
CA HIS A 145 0.44 -26.50 19.48
C HIS A 145 0.32 -27.66 18.50
N ALA A 146 1.33 -28.51 18.41
CA ALA A 146 1.29 -29.72 17.58
C ALA A 146 0.61 -30.83 18.40
N VAL A 147 -0.68 -31.02 18.17
CA VAL A 147 -1.46 -32.08 18.83
C VAL A 147 -1.50 -33.30 17.90
N PRO A 148 -1.02 -34.47 18.33
CA PRO A 148 -1.16 -35.69 17.55
C PRO A 148 -2.62 -35.99 17.22
N TYR A 149 -2.89 -36.53 16.02
CA TYR A 149 -4.26 -36.74 15.53
C TYR A 149 -5.16 -37.55 16.47
N PHE A 150 -4.60 -38.53 17.19
CA PHE A 150 -5.37 -39.34 18.14
C PHE A 150 -5.85 -38.55 19.37
N LEU A 151 -5.18 -37.44 19.73
CA LEU A 151 -5.56 -36.53 20.81
C LEU A 151 -6.38 -35.33 20.32
N ALA A 152 -6.41 -35.07 19.01
CA ALA A 152 -7.09 -33.91 18.44
C ALA A 152 -8.56 -33.79 18.88
N PRO A 153 -9.37 -34.87 18.92
CA PRO A 153 -10.76 -34.77 19.36
C PRO A 153 -10.92 -34.32 20.82
N LEU A 154 -10.00 -34.73 21.71
CA LEU A 154 -10.02 -34.32 23.11
C LEU A 154 -9.62 -32.84 23.26
N TRP A 155 -8.61 -32.42 22.51
CA TRP A 155 -8.16 -31.04 22.46
C TRP A 155 -9.25 -30.10 21.93
N ASP A 156 -9.90 -30.47 20.83
CA ASP A 156 -10.97 -29.68 20.24
C ASP A 156 -12.18 -29.58 21.17
N ALA A 157 -12.50 -30.63 21.93
CA ALA A 157 -13.57 -30.61 22.92
C ALA A 157 -13.28 -29.62 24.07
N GLU A 158 -12.05 -29.61 24.60
CA GLU A 158 -11.64 -28.67 25.65
C GLU A 158 -11.57 -27.23 25.12
N TYR A 159 -11.02 -27.04 23.92
CA TYR A 159 -10.96 -25.73 23.28
C TYR A 159 -12.35 -25.17 22.97
N ALA A 160 -13.29 -26.01 22.52
CA ALA A 160 -14.69 -25.63 22.31
C ALA A 160 -15.35 -25.21 23.64
N ARG A 161 -15.12 -25.95 24.73
CA ARG A 161 -15.64 -25.59 26.07
C ARG A 161 -15.10 -24.24 26.52
N SER A 162 -13.78 -24.08 26.57
CA SER A 162 -13.14 -22.82 27.01
C SER A 162 -13.49 -21.62 26.14
N SER A 163 -13.63 -21.80 24.84
CA SER A 163 -14.06 -20.72 23.94
C SER A 163 -15.54 -20.38 24.12
N SER A 164 -16.40 -21.37 24.35
CA SER A 164 -17.81 -21.14 24.67
C SER A 164 -17.99 -20.42 26.01
N GLU A 165 -17.20 -20.78 27.03
CA GLU A 165 -17.21 -20.11 28.33
C GLU A 165 -16.71 -18.66 28.23
N ARG A 166 -15.63 -18.43 27.47
CA ARG A 166 -15.16 -17.06 27.20
C ARG A 166 -16.22 -16.25 26.47
N LYS A 167 -16.89 -16.82 25.46
CA LYS A 167 -17.98 -16.15 24.75
C LYS A 167 -19.14 -15.84 25.70
N LYS A 168 -19.58 -16.81 26.51
CA LYS A 168 -20.63 -16.60 27.54
C LYS A 168 -20.27 -15.48 28.50
N LYS A 169 -19.06 -15.49 29.07
CA LYS A 169 -18.56 -14.42 29.95
C LYS A 169 -18.54 -13.06 29.25
N MET A 170 -18.15 -13.01 27.97
CA MET A 170 -18.17 -11.77 27.19
C MET A 170 -19.60 -11.30 26.90
N ASP A 171 -20.53 -12.21 26.65
CA ASP A 171 -21.93 -11.88 26.36
C ASP A 171 -22.67 -11.45 27.64
N GLU A 172 -22.39 -12.11 28.78
CA GLU A 172 -22.80 -11.69 30.12
C GLU A 172 -22.25 -10.30 30.45
N ALA A 173 -20.97 -10.05 30.19
CA ALA A 173 -20.37 -8.72 30.39
C ALA A 173 -20.94 -7.64 29.47
N LYS A 174 -21.45 -8.01 28.29
CA LYS A 174 -22.13 -7.09 27.37
C LYS A 174 -23.60 -6.86 27.72
N SER A 175 -24.23 -7.83 28.39
CA SER A 175 -25.62 -7.75 28.79
C SER A 175 -25.81 -6.52 29.71
N PRO A 176 -26.80 -5.66 29.43
CA PRO A 176 -27.10 -4.51 30.28
C PRO A 176 -27.64 -4.99 31.64
N ALA A 177 -27.18 -4.38 32.74
CA ALA A 177 -27.57 -4.80 34.08
C ALA A 177 -29.01 -4.36 34.41
N SER A 178 -29.46 -3.27 33.79
CA SER A 178 -30.82 -2.73 33.93
C SER A 178 -31.49 -2.51 32.57
N LYS A 179 -32.82 -2.52 32.56
CA LYS A 179 -33.63 -2.16 31.36
C LYS A 179 -33.28 -0.76 30.87
N GLU A 180 -33.00 0.18 31.79
CA GLU A 180 -32.61 1.56 31.48
C GLU A 180 -31.26 1.62 30.76
N GLU A 181 -30.27 0.84 31.19
CA GLU A 181 -28.98 0.74 30.50
C GLU A 181 -29.12 0.09 29.12
N ALA A 182 -30.04 -0.87 28.97
CA ALA A 182 -30.34 -1.50 27.69
C ALA A 182 -30.90 -0.47 26.71
N ASP A 183 -31.82 0.36 27.17
CA ASP A 183 -32.46 1.39 26.36
C ASP A 183 -31.48 2.53 26.04
N ALA A 184 -30.63 2.94 26.99
CA ALA A 184 -29.54 3.88 26.73
C ALA A 184 -28.58 3.35 25.65
N LYS A 185 -28.18 2.07 25.72
CA LYS A 185 -27.34 1.44 24.67
C LYS A 185 -28.04 1.45 23.30
N LYS A 186 -29.36 1.16 23.23
CA LYS A 186 -30.13 1.25 21.98
C LYS A 186 -30.14 2.68 21.44
N VAL A 187 -30.40 3.67 22.28
CA VAL A 187 -30.37 5.10 21.88
C VAL A 187 -29.00 5.47 21.31
N THR A 188 -27.90 5.09 21.95
CA THR A 188 -26.55 5.36 21.41
C THR A 188 -26.30 4.67 20.07
N GLN A 189 -26.81 3.46 19.87
CA GLN A 189 -26.68 2.72 18.62
C GLN A 189 -27.48 3.38 17.49
N GLU A 190 -28.71 3.83 17.77
CA GLU A 190 -29.54 4.56 16.81
C GLU A 190 -28.95 5.91 16.47
N LEU A 191 -28.45 6.67 17.46
CA LEU A 191 -27.75 7.93 17.23
C LEU A 191 -26.52 7.71 16.36
N ARG A 192 -25.72 6.67 16.62
CA ARG A 192 -24.56 6.32 15.80
C ARG A 192 -24.96 5.95 14.38
N ALA A 193 -26.06 5.23 14.19
CA ALA A 193 -26.58 4.89 12.87
C ALA A 193 -27.04 6.13 12.09
N LYS A 194 -27.78 7.03 12.75
CA LYS A 194 -28.22 8.32 12.19
C LYS A 194 -27.02 9.20 11.85
N LEU A 195 -26.05 9.34 12.75
CA LEU A 195 -24.83 10.14 12.52
C LEU A 195 -23.96 9.59 11.39
N LYS A 196 -23.94 8.27 11.19
CA LYS A 196 -23.28 7.65 10.03
C LYS A 196 -23.96 8.05 8.72
N LYS A 197 -25.28 8.25 8.72
CA LYS A 197 -26.05 8.69 7.55
C LYS A 197 -25.98 10.20 7.33
N SER A 198 -25.94 11.00 8.39
CA SER A 198 -25.91 12.46 8.37
C SER A 198 -24.67 13.02 9.10
N ARG A 199 -23.47 12.78 8.53
CA ARG A 199 -22.19 13.14 9.17
C ARG A 199 -22.02 14.65 9.44
N GLY A 200 -22.74 15.50 8.71
CA GLY A 200 -22.77 16.96 8.92
C GLY A 200 -23.62 17.42 10.11
N ALA A 201 -24.49 16.57 10.66
CA ALA A 201 -25.35 16.91 11.80
C ALA A 201 -24.66 16.74 13.17
N LYS A 202 -23.36 16.41 13.19
CA LYS A 202 -22.61 16.20 14.43
C LYS A 202 -22.56 17.45 15.31
N GLY A 203 -22.35 18.62 14.70
CA GLY A 203 -22.29 19.90 15.43
C GLY A 203 -23.61 20.22 16.10
N LEU A 204 -24.72 20.14 15.34
CA LEU A 204 -26.06 20.36 15.88
C LEU A 204 -26.42 19.43 17.05
N LEU A 205 -26.03 18.15 16.98
CA LEU A 205 -26.24 17.21 18.09
C LEU A 205 -25.45 17.62 19.33
N GLN A 206 -24.21 18.08 19.15
CA GLN A 206 -23.37 18.56 20.25
C GLN A 206 -23.96 19.81 20.90
N ASP A 207 -24.42 20.78 20.10
CA ASP A 207 -25.04 22.02 20.62
C ASP A 207 -26.28 21.69 21.47
N LEU A 208 -27.14 20.79 20.98
CA LEU A 208 -28.31 20.30 21.74
C LEU A 208 -27.92 19.56 23.02
N GLU A 209 -26.86 18.75 23.00
CA GLU A 209 -26.36 18.08 24.20
C GLU A 209 -25.86 19.08 25.25
N GLU A 210 -25.17 20.14 24.83
CA GLU A 210 -24.66 21.19 25.71
C GLU A 210 -25.81 21.98 26.36
N GLU A 211 -26.84 22.35 25.60
CA GLU A 211 -28.05 23.00 26.13
C GLU A 211 -28.80 22.12 27.14
N VAL A 212 -29.00 20.84 26.83
CA VAL A 212 -29.68 19.90 27.73
C VAL A 212 -28.88 19.68 29.01
N ARG A 213 -27.55 19.55 28.93
CA ARG A 213 -26.69 19.47 30.12
C ARG A 213 -26.81 20.70 30.98
N GLY A 214 -26.78 21.89 30.37
CA GLY A 214 -26.97 23.16 31.08
C GLY A 214 -28.32 23.25 31.78
N PHE A 215 -29.39 22.77 31.13
CA PHE A 215 -30.72 22.70 31.74
C PHE A 215 -30.77 21.76 32.95
N VAL A 216 -30.21 20.55 32.84
CA VAL A 216 -30.18 19.57 33.94
C VAL A 216 -29.35 20.10 35.11
N THR A 217 -28.18 20.71 34.86
CA THR A 217 -27.38 21.29 35.95
C THR A 217 -28.12 22.41 36.67
N GLN A 218 -28.79 23.30 35.93
CA GLN A 218 -29.60 24.37 36.54
C GLN A 218 -30.81 23.82 37.29
N TRP A 219 -31.39 22.73 36.81
CA TRP A 219 -32.49 22.05 37.48
C TRP A 219 -32.04 21.41 38.79
N ASP A 220 -30.93 20.67 38.77
CA ASP A 220 -30.36 20.04 39.96
C ASP A 220 -29.94 21.08 41.00
N GLU A 221 -29.35 22.21 40.57
CA GLU A 221 -29.05 23.33 41.45
C GLU A 221 -30.30 23.92 42.09
N LYS A 222 -31.38 24.10 41.33
CA LYS A 222 -32.68 24.55 41.85
C LYS A 222 -33.29 23.55 42.83
N GLN A 223 -33.23 22.25 42.53
CA GLN A 223 -33.70 21.21 43.44
C GLN A 223 -32.92 21.23 44.76
N ARG A 224 -31.58 21.31 44.69
CA ARG A 224 -30.74 21.42 45.89
C ARG A 224 -30.98 22.70 46.69
N GLN A 225 -31.29 23.82 46.01
CA GLN A 225 -31.68 25.07 46.68
C GLN A 225 -33.02 24.90 47.42
N LEU A 226 -34.02 24.27 46.78
CA LEU A 226 -35.31 23.99 47.41
C LEU A 226 -35.22 23.02 48.60
N GLU A 227 -34.33 22.01 48.50
CA GLU A 227 -34.00 21.11 49.62
C GLU A 227 -33.30 21.86 50.76
N GLN A 228 -32.38 22.78 50.45
CA GLN A 228 -31.67 23.60 51.46
C GLN A 228 -32.59 24.63 52.13
N GLU A 229 -33.57 25.15 51.40
CA GLU A 229 -34.61 26.06 51.92
C GLU A 229 -35.69 25.31 52.72
N GLY A 230 -35.62 23.97 52.81
CA GLY A 230 -36.49 23.14 53.64
C GLY A 230 -37.94 23.06 53.15
N LEU A 231 -38.16 23.28 51.85
CA LEU A 231 -39.51 23.31 51.26
C LEU A 231 -39.98 21.93 50.75
N ILE A 232 -39.11 20.91 50.76
CA ILE A 232 -39.39 19.55 50.32
C ILE A 232 -39.07 18.60 51.47
N ASP A 233 -40.11 18.05 52.11
CA ASP A 233 -39.98 16.93 53.05
C ASP A 233 -39.63 15.65 52.26
N PRO A 234 -38.67 14.83 52.73
CA PRO A 234 -38.34 13.56 52.10
C PRO A 234 -39.36 12.47 52.48
N ASP A 235 -40.15 12.01 51.50
CA ASP A 235 -40.89 10.74 51.55
C ASP A 235 -39.99 9.54 51.16
#